data_AF-A0A958DR82-F1
#
_entry.id   AF-A0A958DR82-F1
#
_cell.length_a   1.000
_cell.length_b   1.000
_cell.length_c   1.000
_cell.angle_alpha   90.00
_cell.angle_beta   90.00
_cell.angle_gamma   90.00
#
_symmetry.space_group_name_H-M   'P 1'
#
loop_
_entity.id
_entity.type
_entity.pdbx_description
1 polymer ?
#
loop_
_entity_poly.entity_id
_entity_poly.type
_entity_poly.pdbx_seq_one_letter_code
_entity_poly.pdbx_strand_id
1 'polypeptide(L)'
;IGWSFWPWKKMDTRNTPYSISRPADWDQIAAYSRGGEDAAEKPAADVAQRAFDELIENIKLQNCVYFPDVVNSILRRAPVKIEAENYGHAGYGVSYSVTDTSQRAAVYRVNEPVQIALIEHREDYHLSQQGVVLKEDEWVRYSFGNTGLTSAKIVLKAKSTGENATIDVSLNGNSESLNVGNDWQELPISLSKLAAGENALKLAVTSGEIWVDWISVGE
;
A
#
# COMPACT_ATOMS: atom_id res chain seq x y z
N ILE A 1 -12.79 -2.84 21.15
CA ILE A 1 -11.53 -3.62 20.99
C ILE A 1 -10.50 -2.65 20.44
N GLY A 2 -9.43 -2.36 21.18
CA GLY A 2 -8.31 -1.58 20.66
C GLY A 2 -7.44 -2.46 19.77
N TRP A 3 -6.81 -1.88 18.77
CA TRP A 3 -5.79 -2.54 17.95
C TRP A 3 -4.43 -1.92 18.28
N SER A 4 -3.38 -2.73 18.27
CA SER A 4 -1.99 -2.29 18.48
C SER A 4 -1.21 -2.52 17.20
N PHE A 5 -0.61 -1.48 16.64
CA PHE A 5 0.35 -1.62 15.56
C PHE A 5 1.75 -1.83 16.13
N TRP A 6 2.41 -2.91 15.70
CA TRP A 6 3.78 -3.20 16.11
C TRP A 6 4.66 -3.47 14.89
N PRO A 7 5.86 -2.85 14.79
CA PRO A 7 6.40 -1.83 15.69
C PRO A 7 5.94 -0.40 15.33
N TRP A 8 5.65 0.43 16.34
CA TRP A 8 5.37 1.86 16.15
C TRP A 8 6.63 2.68 15.87
N LYS A 9 7.75 2.28 16.50
CA LYS A 9 9.09 2.85 16.30
C LYS A 9 10.07 1.76 15.91
N LYS A 10 10.90 1.99 14.91
CA LYS A 10 11.98 1.07 14.54
C LYS A 10 13.24 1.84 14.16
N MET A 11 14.41 1.33 14.54
CA MET A 11 15.67 1.98 14.23
C MET A 11 15.97 1.92 12.73
N ASP A 12 16.32 3.06 12.15
CA ASP A 12 16.84 3.20 10.78
C ASP A 12 15.99 2.49 9.72
N THR A 13 14.69 2.77 9.73
CA THR A 13 13.76 2.25 8.71
C THR A 13 12.83 3.33 8.19
N ARG A 14 12.11 3.03 7.11
CA ARG A 14 11.10 3.91 6.50
C ARG A 14 9.70 3.29 6.48
N ASN A 15 9.53 2.10 7.07
CA ASN A 15 8.29 1.33 7.02
C ASN A 15 7.55 1.28 8.37
N THR A 16 7.84 2.23 9.25
CA THR A 16 7.13 2.43 10.52
C THR A 16 6.81 3.91 10.68
N PRO A 17 5.78 4.28 11.47
CA PRO A 17 5.40 5.67 11.68
C PRO A 17 6.54 6.56 12.18
N TYR A 18 7.47 6.01 12.95
CA TYR A 18 8.62 6.74 13.47
C TYR A 18 9.91 5.93 13.35
N SER A 19 10.96 6.54 12.82
CA SER A 19 12.29 5.94 12.78
C SER A 19 13.21 6.54 13.83
N ILE A 20 13.89 5.67 14.57
CA ILE A 20 14.92 6.06 15.53
C ILE A 20 16.23 6.19 14.75
N SER A 21 16.88 7.36 14.83
CA SER A 21 18.22 7.55 14.28
C SER A 21 19.17 6.53 14.89
N ARG A 22 19.90 5.82 14.03
CA ARG A 22 20.86 4.83 14.45
C ARG A 22 22.03 5.50 15.21
N PRO A 23 22.37 5.04 16.42
CA PRO A 23 23.55 5.54 17.12
C PRO A 23 24.85 5.27 16.36
N ALA A 24 25.87 6.09 16.61
CA ALA A 24 27.24 5.77 16.23
C ALA A 24 27.66 4.43 16.84
N ASP A 25 28.49 3.66 16.13
CA ASP A 25 29.01 2.35 16.56
C ASP A 25 27.94 1.25 16.83
N TRP A 26 26.66 1.49 16.54
CA TRP A 26 25.59 0.50 16.77
C TRP A 26 25.81 -0.82 16.01
N ASP A 27 26.51 -0.80 14.87
CA ASP A 27 26.90 -2.02 14.13
C ASP A 27 27.74 -2.97 15.00
N GLN A 28 28.64 -2.45 15.83
CA GLN A 28 29.50 -3.29 16.69
C GLN A 28 28.67 -4.00 17.76
N ILE A 29 27.73 -3.28 18.39
CA ILE A 29 26.79 -3.84 19.37
C ILE A 29 25.91 -4.90 18.70
N ALA A 30 25.33 -4.58 17.55
CA ALA A 30 24.46 -5.49 16.82
C ALA A 30 25.20 -6.76 16.41
N ALA A 31 26.43 -6.65 15.92
CA ALA A 31 27.27 -7.77 15.53
C ALA A 31 27.61 -8.67 16.74
N TYR A 32 28.04 -8.09 17.86
CA TYR A 32 28.34 -8.83 19.09
C TYR A 32 27.10 -9.56 19.64
N SER A 33 25.92 -8.92 19.59
CA SER A 33 24.67 -9.46 20.13
C SER A 33 24.17 -10.73 19.43
N ARG A 34 24.61 -11.00 18.19
CA ARG A 34 24.23 -12.22 17.45
C ARG A 34 24.82 -13.49 18.07
N GLY A 35 25.92 -13.38 18.83
CA GLY A 35 26.60 -14.52 19.44
C GLY A 35 27.09 -15.57 18.44
N GLY A 36 27.39 -16.78 18.92
CA GLY A 36 27.86 -17.90 18.10
C GLY A 36 29.39 -18.07 18.05
N GLU A 37 29.85 -19.08 17.32
CA GLU A 37 31.29 -19.39 17.15
C GLU A 37 32.04 -18.27 16.39
N ASP A 38 31.34 -17.54 15.52
CA ASP A 38 31.84 -16.38 14.76
C ASP A 38 31.40 -15.04 15.37
N ALA A 39 31.12 -14.98 16.68
CA ALA A 39 30.69 -13.75 17.33
C ALA A 39 31.73 -12.65 17.12
N ALA A 40 31.27 -11.45 16.76
CA ALA A 40 32.13 -10.28 16.71
C ALA A 40 32.78 -10.04 18.09
N GLU A 41 33.93 -9.37 18.11
CA GLU A 41 34.59 -9.01 19.36
C GLU A 41 33.66 -8.16 20.22
N LYS A 42 33.68 -8.40 21.54
CA LYS A 42 32.92 -7.59 22.49
C LYS A 42 33.40 -6.14 22.40
N PRO A 43 32.51 -5.17 22.12
CA PRO A 43 32.91 -3.77 22.05
C PRO A 43 33.49 -3.30 23.39
N ALA A 44 34.44 -2.36 23.33
CA ALA A 44 34.96 -1.71 24.52
C ALA A 44 33.82 -1.05 25.32
N ALA A 45 33.92 -1.07 26.64
CA ALA A 45 32.83 -0.63 27.51
C ALA A 45 32.41 0.83 27.27
N ASP A 46 33.38 1.70 26.95
CA ASP A 46 33.15 3.11 26.63
C ASP A 46 32.43 3.30 25.28
N VAL A 47 32.75 2.48 24.27
CA VAL A 47 32.05 2.44 22.98
C VAL A 47 30.59 2.03 23.18
N ALA A 48 30.37 0.94 23.92
CA ALA A 48 29.02 0.46 24.19
C ALA A 48 28.19 1.50 24.97
N GLN A 49 28.77 2.11 26.01
CA GLN A 49 28.11 3.14 26.81
C GLN A 49 27.68 4.33 25.94
N ARG A 50 28.59 4.88 25.11
CA ARG A 50 28.26 6.00 24.22
C ARG A 50 27.11 5.68 23.26
N ALA A 51 27.14 4.51 22.64
CA ALA A 51 26.09 4.11 21.70
C ALA A 51 24.72 3.89 22.38
N PHE A 52 24.69 3.37 23.61
CA PHE A 52 23.45 3.25 24.38
C PHE A 52 22.95 4.60 24.91
N ASP A 53 23.83 5.49 25.34
CA ASP A 53 23.47 6.85 25.75
C ASP A 53 22.85 7.62 24.58
N GLU A 54 23.45 7.51 23.40
CA GLU A 54 22.89 8.09 22.17
C GLU A 54 21.56 7.43 21.79
N LEU A 55 21.40 6.10 21.96
CA LEU A 55 20.10 5.45 21.74
C LEU A 55 19.01 6.01 22.66
N ILE A 56 19.31 6.23 23.93
CA ILE A 56 18.37 6.80 24.91
C ILE A 56 17.91 8.20 24.47
N GLU A 57 18.80 8.99 23.89
CA GLU A 57 18.45 10.29 23.30
C GLU A 57 17.64 10.12 22.01
N ASN A 58 18.10 9.30 21.06
CA ASN A 58 17.47 9.13 19.75
C ASN A 58 16.07 8.51 19.83
N ILE A 59 15.79 7.65 20.82
CA ILE A 59 14.48 6.97 20.96
C ILE A 59 13.37 7.89 21.47
N LYS A 60 13.70 9.08 21.98
CA LYS A 60 12.71 10.10 22.36
C LYS A 60 11.89 10.49 21.13
N LEU A 61 10.57 10.62 21.29
CA LEU A 61 9.66 10.81 20.16
C LEU A 61 10.00 12.04 19.32
N GLN A 62 10.37 13.14 19.98
CA GLN A 62 10.77 14.39 19.36
C GLN A 62 12.06 14.30 18.53
N ASN A 63 12.87 13.25 18.74
CA ASN A 63 14.13 13.02 18.03
C ASN A 63 13.98 11.97 16.91
N CYS A 64 12.81 11.33 16.80
CA CYS A 64 12.52 10.37 15.75
C CYS A 64 12.06 11.06 14.46
N VAL A 65 12.38 10.47 13.30
CA VAL A 65 11.85 10.91 12.00
C VAL A 65 10.43 10.36 11.84
N TYR A 66 9.45 11.24 11.58
CA TYR A 66 8.04 10.87 11.38
C TYR A 66 7.72 10.61 9.90
N PHE A 67 7.04 9.49 9.62
CA PHE A 67 6.61 9.08 8.28
C PHE A 67 5.08 9.12 8.16
N PRO A 68 4.50 10.25 7.70
CA PRO A 68 3.05 10.41 7.62
C PRO A 68 2.40 9.50 6.57
N ASP A 69 3.13 9.15 5.52
CA ASP A 69 2.73 8.20 4.47
C ASP A 69 2.47 6.80 5.05
N VAL A 70 3.31 6.32 5.97
CA VAL A 70 3.08 5.03 6.65
C VAL A 70 1.78 5.08 7.46
N VAL A 71 1.55 6.16 8.21
CA VAL A 71 0.31 6.33 9.00
C VAL A 71 -0.92 6.41 8.10
N ASN A 72 -0.82 7.15 7.00
CA ASN A 72 -1.89 7.29 6.02
C ASN A 72 -2.22 5.96 5.34
N SER A 73 -1.23 5.14 5.01
CA SER A 73 -1.43 3.79 4.48
C SER A 73 -2.10 2.86 5.50
N ILE A 74 -1.64 2.86 6.75
CA ILE A 74 -2.24 2.05 7.84
C ILE A 74 -3.72 2.43 8.05
N LEU A 75 -4.02 3.73 8.07
CA LEU A 75 -5.37 4.24 8.29
C LEU A 75 -6.19 4.34 7.00
N ARG A 76 -5.62 3.97 5.85
CA ARG A 76 -6.20 4.11 4.52
C ARG A 76 -6.80 5.49 4.29
N ARG A 77 -5.98 6.54 4.43
CA ARG A 77 -6.40 7.96 4.39
C ARG A 77 -5.54 8.76 3.42
N ALA A 78 -6.17 9.59 2.59
CA ALA A 78 -5.45 10.47 1.66
C ALA A 78 -4.49 11.46 2.39
N PRO A 79 -3.29 11.72 1.84
CA PRO A 79 -2.72 11.11 0.64
C PRO A 79 -2.31 9.64 0.85
N VAL A 80 -2.67 8.76 -0.10
CA VAL A 80 -2.47 7.30 0.01
C VAL A 80 -2.37 6.63 -1.36
N LYS A 81 -1.54 5.59 -1.45
CA LYS A 81 -1.56 4.60 -2.53
C LYS A 81 -2.27 3.33 -2.06
N ILE A 82 -3.21 2.85 -2.86
CA ILE A 82 -4.05 1.69 -2.58
C ILE A 82 -3.79 0.64 -3.66
N GLU A 83 -3.16 -0.47 -3.30
CA GLU A 83 -2.99 -1.62 -4.19
C GLU A 83 -4.36 -2.19 -4.59
N ALA A 84 -4.51 -2.61 -5.84
CA ALA A 84 -5.79 -2.99 -6.42
C ALA A 84 -6.42 -4.20 -5.72
N GLU A 85 -5.61 -5.17 -5.29
CA GLU A 85 -6.07 -6.36 -4.57
C GLU A 85 -6.67 -6.04 -3.20
N ASN A 86 -6.44 -4.83 -2.68
CA ASN A 86 -6.99 -4.30 -1.44
C ASN A 86 -8.35 -3.59 -1.65
N TYR A 87 -9.18 -4.06 -2.57
CA TYR A 87 -10.60 -3.68 -2.65
C TYR A 87 -11.37 -4.07 -1.36
N GLY A 88 -12.59 -3.57 -1.18
CA GLY A 88 -13.35 -3.77 0.07
C GLY A 88 -13.63 -5.24 0.44
N HIS A 89 -13.92 -5.48 1.72
CA HIS A 89 -14.15 -6.82 2.29
C HIS A 89 -15.62 -7.15 2.59
N ALA A 90 -16.57 -6.32 2.14
CA ALA A 90 -18.00 -6.52 2.41
C ALA A 90 -18.66 -7.55 1.47
N GLY A 91 -17.90 -8.17 0.58
CA GLY A 91 -18.34 -9.27 -0.27
C GLY A 91 -18.99 -8.85 -1.59
N TYR A 92 -19.49 -9.87 -2.30
CA TYR A 92 -20.11 -9.75 -3.62
C TYR A 92 -21.36 -8.84 -3.59
N GLY A 93 -21.52 -8.00 -4.60
CA GLY A 93 -22.61 -7.02 -4.71
C GLY A 93 -22.41 -5.76 -3.87
N VAL A 94 -21.45 -5.75 -2.93
CA VAL A 94 -21.14 -4.59 -2.08
C VAL A 94 -19.76 -4.03 -2.37
N SER A 95 -18.71 -4.84 -2.24
CA SER A 95 -17.31 -4.43 -2.47
C SER A 95 -16.78 -4.79 -3.85
N TYR A 96 -17.37 -5.79 -4.50
CA TYR A 96 -17.02 -6.19 -5.85
C TYR A 96 -18.20 -6.89 -6.54
N SER A 97 -18.14 -7.01 -7.86
CA SER A 97 -18.95 -7.92 -8.65
C SER A 97 -18.10 -8.49 -9.77
N VAL A 98 -18.24 -9.79 -9.98
CA VAL A 98 -17.61 -10.53 -11.07
C VAL A 98 -18.67 -11.33 -11.81
N THR A 99 -18.39 -11.66 -13.07
CA THR A 99 -19.29 -12.41 -13.94
C THR A 99 -19.30 -13.91 -13.60
N ASP A 100 -18.16 -14.45 -13.17
CA ASP A 100 -18.01 -15.84 -12.75
C ASP A 100 -17.59 -15.93 -11.28
N THR A 101 -18.53 -16.30 -10.42
CA THR A 101 -18.29 -16.47 -8.98
C THR A 101 -17.77 -17.87 -8.61
N SER A 102 -17.62 -18.78 -9.58
CA SER A 102 -17.07 -20.12 -9.36
C SER A 102 -15.54 -20.12 -9.32
N GLN A 103 -14.90 -19.16 -9.98
CA GLN A 103 -13.45 -18.98 -9.95
C GLN A 103 -12.98 -18.37 -8.63
N ARG A 104 -11.68 -18.50 -8.35
CA ARG A 104 -11.03 -17.95 -7.16
C ARG A 104 -9.74 -17.24 -7.54
N ALA A 105 -9.35 -16.24 -6.76
CA ALA A 105 -8.07 -15.57 -6.95
C ALA A 105 -6.90 -16.57 -6.86
N ALA A 106 -5.89 -16.41 -7.71
CA ALA A 106 -4.71 -17.28 -7.68
C ALA A 106 -3.80 -16.99 -6.46
N VAL A 107 -3.79 -15.74 -6.00
CA VAL A 107 -2.93 -15.25 -4.90
C VAL A 107 -3.70 -14.30 -3.97
N TYR A 108 -3.13 -14.06 -2.79
CA TYR A 108 -3.61 -13.13 -1.75
C TYR A 108 -5.01 -13.44 -1.18
N ARG A 109 -6.10 -13.17 -1.92
CA ARG A 109 -7.49 -13.38 -1.47
C ARG A 109 -8.10 -14.62 -2.12
N VAL A 110 -7.43 -15.76 -1.96
CA VAL A 110 -7.75 -17.05 -2.62
C VAL A 110 -9.14 -17.63 -2.31
N ASN A 111 -9.86 -17.06 -1.35
CA ASN A 111 -11.24 -17.45 -1.03
C ASN A 111 -12.29 -16.56 -1.72
N GLU A 112 -11.87 -15.52 -2.45
CA GLU A 112 -12.74 -14.58 -3.15
C GLU A 112 -12.65 -14.76 -4.68
N PRO A 113 -13.71 -14.43 -5.43
CA PRO A 113 -13.76 -14.73 -6.86
C PRO A 113 -13.14 -13.66 -7.76
N VAL A 114 -12.78 -12.49 -7.22
CA VAL A 114 -12.06 -11.45 -7.97
C VAL A 114 -10.69 -11.99 -8.36
N GLN A 115 -10.36 -11.92 -9.64
CA GLN A 115 -9.09 -12.42 -10.13
C GLN A 115 -7.95 -11.53 -9.65
N ILE A 116 -7.01 -12.11 -8.92
CA ILE A 116 -5.76 -11.48 -8.49
C ILE A 116 -4.62 -12.35 -8.99
N ALA A 117 -3.67 -11.74 -9.69
CA ALA A 117 -2.53 -12.41 -10.29
C ALA A 117 -1.25 -11.58 -10.13
N LEU A 118 -0.10 -12.23 -10.26
CA LEU A 118 1.21 -11.59 -10.15
C LEU A 118 1.50 -10.74 -11.38
N ILE A 119 1.91 -9.49 -11.15
CA ILE A 119 2.46 -8.58 -12.16
C ILE A 119 3.94 -8.90 -12.38
N GLU A 120 4.68 -9.06 -11.28
CA GLU A 120 6.10 -9.39 -11.28
C GLU A 120 6.39 -10.41 -10.18
N HIS A 121 7.11 -11.48 -10.54
CA HIS A 121 7.64 -12.44 -9.59
C HIS A 121 9.08 -12.06 -9.22
N ARG A 122 9.31 -11.70 -7.96
CA ARG A 122 10.65 -11.46 -7.42
C ARG A 122 11.06 -12.60 -6.51
N GLU A 123 12.13 -13.30 -6.86
CA GLU A 123 12.68 -14.39 -6.05
C GLU A 123 13.39 -13.88 -4.78
N ASP A 124 13.81 -12.62 -4.76
CA ASP A 124 14.63 -11.99 -3.71
C ASP A 124 13.82 -11.24 -2.65
N TYR A 125 12.49 -11.17 -2.79
CA TYR A 125 11.63 -10.41 -1.90
C TYR A 125 10.36 -11.17 -1.55
N HIS A 126 9.97 -11.19 -0.26
CA HIS A 126 8.78 -11.90 0.22
C HIS A 126 7.44 -11.33 -0.28
N LEU A 127 7.46 -10.24 -1.06
CA LEU A 127 6.28 -9.59 -1.62
C LEU A 127 6.43 -9.57 -3.14
N SER A 128 5.61 -10.35 -3.83
CA SER A 128 5.45 -10.25 -5.28
C SER A 128 4.49 -9.11 -5.60
N GLN A 129 4.73 -8.39 -6.69
CA GLN A 129 3.78 -7.36 -7.14
C GLN A 129 2.55 -8.07 -7.72
N GLN A 130 1.36 -7.65 -7.30
CA GLN A 130 0.10 -8.28 -7.67
C GLN A 130 -0.84 -7.23 -8.26
N GLY A 131 -1.84 -7.67 -9.00
CA GLY A 131 -2.88 -6.80 -9.53
C GLY A 131 -4.21 -7.53 -9.64
N VAL A 132 -5.27 -6.75 -9.75
CA VAL A 132 -6.62 -7.26 -10.03
C VAL A 132 -6.85 -7.29 -11.53
N VAL A 133 -7.46 -8.36 -12.02
CA VAL A 133 -7.92 -8.48 -13.41
C VAL A 133 -9.45 -8.42 -13.42
N LEU A 134 -10.00 -7.51 -14.22
CA LEU A 134 -11.45 -7.31 -14.36
C LEU A 134 -11.85 -7.41 -15.81
N LYS A 135 -12.92 -8.14 -16.07
CA LYS A 135 -13.57 -8.23 -17.39
C LYS A 135 -14.71 -7.24 -17.48
N GLU A 136 -15.23 -7.07 -18.69
CA GLU A 136 -16.48 -6.35 -18.95
C GLU A 136 -17.59 -6.76 -17.95
N ASP A 137 -18.32 -5.75 -17.47
CA ASP A 137 -19.34 -5.84 -16.42
C ASP A 137 -18.85 -6.18 -15.00
N GLU A 138 -17.53 -6.31 -14.79
CA GLU A 138 -16.93 -6.53 -13.48
C GLU A 138 -16.50 -5.21 -12.82
N TRP A 139 -16.53 -5.18 -11.49
CA TRP A 139 -16.16 -3.99 -10.74
C TRP A 139 -15.64 -4.30 -9.34
N VAL A 140 -14.84 -3.37 -8.81
CA VAL A 140 -14.33 -3.36 -7.43
C VAL A 140 -14.49 -1.98 -6.81
N ARG A 141 -14.62 -1.92 -5.49
CA ARG A 141 -14.75 -0.69 -4.70
C ARG A 141 -13.69 -0.57 -3.64
N TYR A 142 -13.29 0.66 -3.38
CA TYR A 142 -12.32 1.06 -2.38
C TYR A 142 -12.96 2.17 -1.54
N SER A 143 -12.78 2.10 -0.22
CA SER A 143 -13.04 3.24 0.67
C SER A 143 -11.73 3.85 1.13
N PHE A 144 -11.69 5.14 1.39
CA PHE A 144 -10.54 5.78 2.03
C PHE A 144 -10.97 7.02 2.81
N GLY A 145 -10.27 7.30 3.91
CA GLY A 145 -10.49 8.49 4.71
C GLY A 145 -9.86 9.74 4.08
N ASN A 146 -10.36 10.90 4.49
CA ASN A 146 -9.76 12.20 4.20
C ASN A 146 -10.05 13.15 5.36
N THR A 147 -9.01 13.79 5.89
CA THR A 147 -9.14 14.68 7.06
C THR A 147 -8.81 16.13 6.76
N GLY A 148 -8.44 16.49 5.53
CA GLY A 148 -7.98 17.87 5.27
C GLY A 148 -7.84 18.29 3.81
N LEU A 149 -7.98 17.39 2.85
CA LEU A 149 -7.90 17.75 1.43
C LEU A 149 -9.30 18.08 0.90
N THR A 150 -9.48 19.23 0.27
CA THR A 150 -10.71 19.52 -0.50
C THR A 150 -10.66 18.90 -1.89
N SER A 151 -9.45 18.71 -2.41
CA SER A 151 -9.20 18.07 -3.69
C SER A 151 -7.87 17.32 -3.68
N ALA A 152 -7.76 16.28 -4.49
CA ALA A 152 -6.54 15.50 -4.68
C ALA A 152 -6.34 15.17 -6.16
N LYS A 153 -5.07 15.06 -6.57
CA LYS A 153 -4.72 14.38 -7.82
C LYS A 153 -4.97 12.89 -7.62
N ILE A 154 -5.66 12.25 -8.57
CA ILE A 154 -5.92 10.81 -8.52
C ILE A 154 -5.32 10.18 -9.78
N VAL A 155 -4.62 9.06 -9.60
CA VAL A 155 -3.95 8.33 -10.67
C VAL A 155 -4.27 6.85 -10.54
N LEU A 156 -4.65 6.22 -11.65
CA LEU A 156 -4.88 4.79 -11.77
C LEU A 156 -3.75 4.16 -12.58
N LYS A 157 -3.06 3.16 -12.04
CA LYS A 157 -2.07 2.36 -12.79
C LYS A 157 -2.77 1.12 -13.36
N ALA A 158 -2.94 1.08 -14.69
CA ALA A 158 -3.68 0.03 -15.37
C ALA A 158 -3.11 -0.31 -16.75
N LYS A 159 -3.50 -1.48 -17.28
CA LYS A 159 -3.32 -1.86 -18.70
C LYS A 159 -4.48 -2.74 -19.17
N SER A 160 -4.73 -2.75 -20.47
CA SER A 160 -5.65 -3.67 -21.14
C SER A 160 -4.94 -4.99 -21.47
N THR A 161 -5.66 -6.11 -21.42
CA THR A 161 -5.17 -7.40 -21.94
C THR A 161 -5.27 -7.48 -23.48
N GLY A 162 -6.14 -6.67 -24.10
CA GLY A 162 -6.35 -6.58 -25.56
C GLY A 162 -6.02 -5.20 -26.15
N GLU A 163 -6.43 -4.95 -27.41
CA GLU A 163 -6.05 -3.72 -28.13
C GLU A 163 -6.51 -2.41 -27.45
N ASN A 164 -7.73 -2.37 -26.90
CA ASN A 164 -8.23 -1.26 -26.08
C ASN A 164 -9.34 -1.76 -25.14
N ALA A 165 -9.38 -1.22 -23.92
CA ALA A 165 -10.45 -1.45 -22.95
C ALA A 165 -10.94 -0.12 -22.35
N THR A 166 -12.14 -0.12 -21.78
CA THR A 166 -12.74 1.07 -21.17
C THR A 166 -13.14 0.78 -19.74
N ILE A 167 -12.86 1.73 -18.85
CA ILE A 167 -13.19 1.66 -17.43
C ILE A 167 -13.91 2.93 -16.99
N ASP A 168 -15.00 2.75 -16.27
CA ASP A 168 -15.67 3.82 -15.54
C ASP A 168 -15.09 3.90 -14.13
N VAL A 169 -14.54 5.06 -13.82
CA VAL A 169 -14.10 5.42 -12.47
C VAL A 169 -15.17 6.29 -11.85
N SER A 170 -15.64 5.93 -10.66
CA SER A 170 -16.53 6.80 -9.89
C SER A 170 -15.93 7.17 -8.54
N LEU A 171 -16.11 8.43 -8.14
CA LEU A 171 -15.71 8.98 -6.86
C LEU A 171 -16.92 9.70 -6.23
N ASN A 172 -17.38 9.20 -5.09
CA ASN A 172 -18.50 9.77 -4.34
C ASN A 172 -19.76 10.03 -5.20
N GLY A 173 -20.04 9.12 -6.15
CA GLY A 173 -21.20 9.18 -7.04
C GLY A 173 -21.02 9.98 -8.33
N ASN A 174 -19.90 10.70 -8.50
CA ASN A 174 -19.53 11.28 -9.80
C ASN A 174 -18.69 10.27 -10.57
N SER A 175 -18.82 10.21 -11.89
CA SER A 175 -18.11 9.24 -12.73
C SER A 175 -17.46 9.88 -13.95
N GLU A 176 -16.39 9.26 -14.43
CA GLU A 176 -15.79 9.50 -15.74
C GLU A 176 -15.33 8.18 -16.36
N SER A 177 -15.28 8.13 -17.69
CA SER A 177 -14.80 6.96 -18.44
C SER A 177 -13.38 7.20 -18.94
N LEU A 178 -12.51 6.21 -18.79
CA LEU A 178 -11.12 6.23 -19.24
C LEU A 178 -10.87 5.12 -20.24
N ASN A 179 -10.09 5.41 -21.28
CA ASN A 179 -9.56 4.40 -22.18
C ASN A 179 -8.25 3.85 -21.62
N VAL A 180 -8.07 2.54 -21.70
CA VAL A 180 -6.90 1.83 -21.22
C VAL A 180 -6.25 1.11 -22.40
N GLY A 181 -5.03 1.55 -22.72
CA GLY A 181 -4.17 0.89 -23.71
C GLY A 181 -3.51 -0.39 -23.20
N ASN A 182 -2.81 -1.08 -24.10
CA ASN A 182 -2.22 -2.41 -23.92
C ASN A 182 -0.98 -2.46 -22.98
N ASP A 183 -0.34 -1.33 -22.69
CA ASP A 183 0.80 -1.24 -21.76
C ASP A 183 0.44 -0.60 -20.41
N TRP A 184 1.26 -0.89 -19.40
CA TRP A 184 1.14 -0.34 -18.05
C TRP A 184 1.29 1.17 -18.04
N GLN A 185 0.18 1.88 -17.85
CA GLN A 185 0.15 3.34 -17.88
C GLN A 185 -0.47 3.94 -16.63
N GLU A 186 -0.02 5.13 -16.28
CA GLU A 186 -0.64 5.95 -15.25
C GLU A 186 -1.69 6.82 -15.91
N LEU A 187 -2.96 6.57 -15.58
CA LEU A 187 -4.13 7.27 -16.07
C LEU A 187 -4.54 8.33 -15.04
N PRO A 188 -4.36 9.63 -15.33
CA PRO A 188 -4.90 10.68 -14.48
C PRO A 188 -6.43 10.64 -14.50
N ILE A 189 -7.02 10.77 -13.32
CA ILE A 189 -8.46 10.86 -13.08
C ILE A 189 -8.80 12.34 -12.85
N SER A 190 -9.74 12.88 -13.62
CA SER A 190 -10.20 14.27 -13.51
C SER A 190 -11.06 14.50 -12.27
N LEU A 191 -11.72 13.45 -11.77
CA LEU A 191 -12.45 13.49 -10.49
C LEU A 191 -11.46 13.76 -9.34
N SER A 192 -11.56 14.94 -8.74
CA SER A 192 -10.58 15.39 -7.74
C SER A 192 -11.18 15.80 -6.41
N LYS A 193 -12.48 16.09 -6.33
CA LYS A 193 -13.12 16.60 -5.10
C LYS A 193 -13.30 15.49 -4.07
N LEU A 194 -12.75 15.69 -2.88
CA LEU A 194 -12.86 14.76 -1.76
C LEU A 194 -13.86 15.27 -0.72
N ALA A 195 -14.65 14.35 -0.17
CA ALA A 195 -15.44 14.59 1.03
C ALA A 195 -14.54 14.54 2.27
N ALA A 196 -14.91 15.28 3.32
CA ALA A 196 -14.32 15.06 4.64
C ALA A 196 -14.84 13.72 5.21
N GLY A 197 -13.97 12.95 5.85
CA GLY A 197 -14.29 11.59 6.30
C GLY A 197 -14.11 10.55 5.20
N GLU A 198 -15.04 9.61 5.10
CA GLU A 198 -14.95 8.50 4.16
C GLU A 198 -15.30 8.92 2.72
N ASN A 199 -14.50 8.43 1.77
CA ASN A 199 -14.70 8.58 0.33
C ASN A 199 -14.83 7.19 -0.29
N ALA A 200 -15.66 7.05 -1.31
CA ALA A 200 -15.87 5.80 -2.03
C ALA A 200 -15.41 5.95 -3.48
N LEU A 201 -14.50 5.08 -3.90
CA LEU A 201 -14.02 4.95 -5.27
C LEU A 201 -14.43 3.60 -5.84
N LYS A 202 -14.99 3.58 -7.05
CA LYS A 202 -15.34 2.36 -7.78
C LYS A 202 -14.63 2.35 -9.12
N LEU A 203 -14.08 1.20 -9.48
CA LEU A 203 -13.58 0.89 -10.81
C LEU A 203 -14.52 -0.14 -11.44
N ALA A 204 -15.11 0.16 -12.60
CA ALA A 204 -16.02 -0.73 -13.31
C ALA A 204 -15.61 -0.84 -14.78
N VAL A 205 -15.32 -2.03 -15.26
CA VAL A 205 -14.92 -2.24 -16.66
C VAL A 205 -16.18 -2.28 -17.52
N THR A 206 -16.23 -1.39 -18.52
CA THR A 206 -17.38 -1.26 -19.43
C THR A 206 -17.14 -1.92 -20.78
N SER A 207 -15.88 -2.22 -21.13
CA SER A 207 -15.53 -2.96 -22.33
C SER A 207 -14.13 -3.55 -22.19
N GLY A 208 -13.95 -4.81 -22.61
CA GLY A 208 -12.66 -5.50 -22.64
C GLY A 208 -12.24 -6.09 -21.29
N GLU A 209 -10.94 -6.26 -21.10
CA GLU A 209 -10.35 -6.80 -19.87
C GLU A 209 -9.16 -5.93 -19.45
N ILE A 210 -9.12 -5.56 -18.16
CA ILE A 210 -8.14 -4.61 -17.61
C ILE A 210 -7.44 -5.24 -16.41
N TRP A 211 -6.13 -5.06 -16.38
CA TRP A 211 -5.30 -5.20 -15.20
C TRP A 211 -5.19 -3.87 -14.46
N VAL A 212 -5.33 -3.91 -13.14
CA VAL A 212 -5.11 -2.77 -12.26
C VAL A 212 -4.03 -3.13 -11.23
N ASP A 213 -3.04 -2.26 -11.10
CA ASP A 213 -1.92 -2.39 -10.15
C ASP A 213 -2.28 -1.62 -8.86
N TRP A 214 -2.43 -0.30 -8.96
CA TRP A 214 -2.78 0.54 -7.81
C TRP A 214 -3.54 1.80 -8.20
N ILE A 215 -4.11 2.46 -7.18
CA ILE A 215 -4.70 3.79 -7.25
C ILE A 215 -3.92 4.70 -6.29
N SER A 216 -3.43 5.84 -6.75
CA SER A 216 -2.85 6.88 -5.89
C SER A 216 -3.81 8.04 -5.75
N VAL A 217 -3.95 8.55 -4.53
CA VAL A 217 -4.80 9.69 -4.18
C VAL A 217 -3.94 10.69 -3.41
N GLY A 218 -3.69 11.86 -4.00
CA GLY A 218 -3.05 13.00 -3.33
C GLY A 218 -1.52 13.09 -3.45
N GLU A 219 -0.88 12.24 -4.25
CA GLU A 219 0.55 12.33 -4.61
C GLU A 219 0.81 13.15 -5.89
#